data_AF-A0A3D1KHX1-F1
#
_entry.id   AF-A0A3D1KHX1-F1
#
_cell.length_a   1.000
_cell.length_b   1.000
_cell.length_c   1.000
_cell.angle_alpha   90.00
_cell.angle_beta   90.00
_cell.angle_gamma   90.00
#
_symmetry.space_group_name_H-M   'P 1'
#
loop_
_entity.id
_entity.type
_entity.pdbx_description
1 polymer ?
#
loop_
_entity_poly.entity_id
_entity_poly.type
_entity_poly.pdbx_seq_one_letter_code
_entity_poly.pdbx_strand_id
1 'polypeptide(L)'
;TLVSAFDYMRIDANREPDMGYLSEHITKIIDAHPETEIFITQGFICLNADNRIDNLQRGGSDYTASLIGAAIKAEEIQIWTDIDGMHNNDPRIVENTQPVHQLHFEEAAELAYFGAKILHPTCVQPAKFAGVPVRLLNTMDPQAEGTIINNESEEGKIKAVAAKDNITVVKIVSSRMLLATGFLRKVFEIFEQFHTSIDVVTTSEVGLSMSIDNDAYLANIVAELKKYGMVDVEKDMCIVCVVGDLRPCNKGFESAITQALKDVPVRMISYGGSNHNISFIIHEADKKKALQALSDRIFNAPKQA
;
A
#
# COMPACT_ATOMS: atom_id res chain seq x y z
N THR A 1 -16.37 28.10 -12.26
CA THR A 1 -15.30 28.55 -13.18
C THR A 1 -14.47 27.38 -13.64
N LEU A 2 -14.12 27.32 -14.93
CA LEU A 2 -13.17 26.33 -15.45
C LEU A 2 -11.75 26.84 -15.23
N VAL A 3 -10.89 26.01 -14.65
CA VAL A 3 -9.48 26.29 -14.45
C VAL A 3 -8.68 25.28 -15.27
N SER A 4 -7.63 25.74 -15.95
CA SER A 4 -6.72 24.85 -16.66
C SER A 4 -5.69 24.32 -15.67
N ALA A 5 -5.47 23.01 -15.65
CA ALA A 5 -4.43 22.40 -14.83
C ALA A 5 -3.02 22.95 -15.14
N PHE A 6 -2.79 23.44 -16.37
CA PHE A 6 -1.53 24.04 -16.76
C PHE A 6 -1.24 25.40 -16.09
N ASP A 7 -2.25 26.03 -15.49
CA ASP A 7 -2.09 27.34 -14.84
C ASP A 7 -1.51 27.22 -13.43
N TYR A 8 -1.56 26.02 -12.83
CA TYR A 8 -1.15 25.80 -11.44
C TYR A 8 -0.36 24.50 -11.20
N MET A 9 -0.44 23.49 -12.08
CA MET A 9 0.17 22.18 -11.87
C MET A 9 1.48 22.05 -12.65
N ARG A 10 2.59 21.92 -11.92
CA ARG A 10 3.93 21.76 -12.49
C ARG A 10 4.75 20.69 -11.77
N ILE A 11 5.61 20.00 -12.52
CA ILE A 11 6.63 19.08 -12.00
C ILE A 11 8.05 19.56 -12.33
N ASP A 12 9.01 19.19 -11.48
CA ASP A 12 10.42 19.54 -11.63
C ASP A 12 11.18 18.57 -12.58
N ALA A 13 12.50 18.70 -12.67
CA ALA A 13 13.35 17.85 -13.52
C ALA A 13 13.40 16.38 -13.04
N ASN A 14 13.08 16.13 -11.77
CA ASN A 14 12.98 14.79 -11.18
C ASN A 14 11.55 14.22 -11.27
N ARG A 15 10.62 14.96 -11.89
CA ARG A 15 9.19 14.64 -11.99
C ARG A 15 8.42 14.70 -10.66
N GLU A 16 8.94 15.46 -9.71
CA GLU A 16 8.26 15.74 -8.44
C GLU A 16 7.39 17.00 -8.57
N PRO A 17 6.15 17.02 -8.03
CA PRO A 17 5.31 18.22 -8.06
C PRO A 17 5.92 19.40 -7.29
N ASP A 18 5.88 20.58 -7.91
CA ASP A 18 6.31 21.82 -7.26
C ASP A 18 5.17 22.38 -6.39
N MET A 19 5.15 21.96 -5.12
CA MET A 19 4.12 22.38 -4.15
C MET A 19 4.12 23.89 -3.89
N GLY A 20 5.27 24.55 -4.01
CA GLY A 20 5.38 26.00 -3.83
C GLY A 20 4.68 26.74 -4.97
N TYR A 21 5.01 26.36 -6.21
CA TYR A 21 4.35 26.87 -7.40
C TYR A 21 2.84 26.61 -7.37
N LEU A 22 2.44 25.38 -7.05
CA LEU A 22 1.05 24.97 -6.95
C LEU A 22 0.26 25.83 -5.97
N SER A 23 0.73 25.95 -4.73
CA SER A 23 0.04 26.69 -3.67
C SER A 23 -0.09 28.18 -4.01
N GLU A 24 0.96 28.79 -4.57
CA GLU A 24 0.92 30.19 -4.99
C GLU A 24 -0.09 30.43 -6.13
N HIS A 25 -0.06 29.61 -7.17
CA HIS A 25 -0.87 29.84 -8.37
C HIS A 25 -2.34 29.50 -8.15
N ILE A 26 -2.64 28.39 -7.47
CA ILE A 26 -4.03 28.03 -7.20
C ILE A 26 -4.71 29.02 -6.27
N THR A 27 -3.99 29.55 -5.27
CA THR A 27 -4.52 30.57 -4.35
C THR A 27 -4.82 31.86 -5.11
N LYS A 28 -3.90 32.32 -5.98
CA LYS A 28 -4.16 33.50 -6.84
C LYS A 28 -5.38 33.33 -7.75
N ILE A 29 -5.61 32.12 -8.29
CA ILE A 29 -6.78 31.83 -9.13
C ILE A 29 -8.07 31.91 -8.32
N ILE A 30 -8.08 31.35 -7.10
CA ILE A 30 -9.23 31.38 -6.19
C ILE A 30 -9.51 32.83 -5.76
N ASP A 31 -8.50 33.57 -5.30
CA ASP A 31 -8.63 34.96 -4.84
C ASP A 31 -9.08 35.92 -5.95
N ALA A 32 -8.76 35.62 -7.21
CA ALA A 32 -9.23 36.39 -8.37
C ALA A 32 -10.73 36.21 -8.67
N HIS A 33 -11.38 35.20 -8.07
CA HIS A 33 -12.78 34.86 -8.30
C HIS A 33 -13.56 34.71 -6.98
N PRO A 34 -13.64 35.77 -6.14
CA PRO A 34 -14.20 35.70 -4.78
C PRO A 34 -15.69 35.31 -4.73
N GLU A 35 -16.44 35.57 -5.81
CA GLU A 35 -17.86 35.23 -5.94
C GLU A 35 -18.09 33.81 -6.49
N THR A 36 -17.03 33.06 -6.82
CA THR A 36 -17.15 31.70 -7.38
C THR A 36 -17.08 30.65 -6.28
N GLU A 37 -18.15 29.86 -6.17
CA GLU A 37 -18.21 28.74 -5.22
C GLU A 37 -17.62 27.44 -5.79
N ILE A 38 -17.75 27.21 -7.10
CA ILE A 38 -17.37 25.94 -7.74
C ILE A 38 -16.32 26.17 -8.82
N PHE A 39 -15.16 25.52 -8.65
CA PHE A 39 -14.09 25.43 -9.63
C PHE A 39 -14.02 24.01 -10.20
N ILE A 40 -13.86 23.91 -11.52
CA ILE A 40 -13.71 22.63 -12.21
C ILE A 40 -12.39 22.66 -12.96
N THR A 41 -11.56 21.65 -12.74
CA THR A 41 -10.24 21.53 -13.36
C THR A 41 -9.95 20.08 -13.76
N GLN A 42 -8.90 19.88 -14.54
CA GLN A 42 -8.47 18.57 -15.00
C GLN A 42 -7.54 17.92 -13.97
N GLY A 43 -7.61 16.60 -13.86
CA GLY A 43 -6.60 15.78 -13.19
C GLY A 43 -5.53 15.28 -14.17
N PHE A 44 -4.51 14.58 -13.65
CA PHE A 44 -3.48 13.82 -14.38
C PHE A 44 -2.47 14.65 -15.18
N ILE A 45 -2.85 15.78 -15.78
CA ILE A 45 -2.01 16.58 -16.66
C ILE A 45 -1.27 17.71 -15.91
N CYS A 46 -0.07 18.06 -16.37
CA CYS A 46 0.75 19.12 -15.78
C CYS A 46 1.73 19.72 -16.80
N LEU A 47 2.48 20.74 -16.40
CA LEU A 47 3.67 21.22 -17.12
C LEU A 47 4.94 20.63 -16.50
N ASN A 48 5.90 20.19 -17.32
CA ASN A 48 7.22 19.78 -16.83
C ASN A 48 8.20 20.95 -16.68
N ALA A 49 9.44 20.65 -16.29
CA ALA A 49 10.49 21.64 -16.10
C ALA A 49 10.74 22.53 -17.34
N ASP A 50 10.52 21.99 -18.54
CA ASP A 50 10.66 22.68 -19.83
C ASP A 50 9.38 23.41 -20.28
N ASN A 51 8.36 23.52 -19.42
CA ASN A 51 7.03 24.07 -19.73
C ASN A 51 6.30 23.34 -20.88
N ARG A 52 6.57 22.04 -21.05
CA ARG A 52 5.84 21.19 -21.99
C ARG A 52 4.76 20.40 -21.24
N ILE A 53 3.70 20.04 -21.95
CA ILE A 53 2.64 19.19 -21.42
C ILE A 53 3.23 17.83 -21.05
N ASP A 54 2.94 17.40 -19.83
CA ASP A 54 3.35 16.12 -19.25
C ASP A 54 2.24 15.59 -18.32
N ASN A 55 2.48 14.48 -17.62
CA ASN A 55 1.50 13.87 -16.72
C ASN A 55 2.10 13.35 -15.40
N LEU A 56 1.21 13.16 -14.43
CA LEU A 56 1.49 12.67 -13.08
C LEU A 56 1.50 11.13 -12.98
N GLN A 57 1.54 10.42 -14.11
CA GLN A 57 1.60 8.96 -14.19
C GLN A 57 0.43 8.24 -13.48
N ARG A 58 0.69 7.04 -12.95
CA ARG A 58 -0.34 6.15 -12.40
C ARG A 58 -1.02 6.79 -11.19
N GLY A 59 -2.35 6.81 -11.20
CA GLY A 59 -3.14 7.47 -10.15
C GLY A 59 -3.08 9.00 -10.22
N GLY A 60 -2.64 9.57 -11.35
CA GLY A 60 -2.40 11.00 -11.47
C GLY A 60 -3.60 11.90 -11.20
N SER A 61 -4.84 11.44 -11.43
CA SER A 61 -6.05 12.20 -11.06
C SER A 61 -6.25 12.26 -9.55
N ASP A 62 -6.15 11.12 -8.84
CA ASP A 62 -6.24 11.06 -7.38
C ASP A 62 -5.08 11.84 -6.73
N TYR A 63 -3.91 11.79 -7.36
CA TYR A 63 -2.75 12.56 -6.95
C TYR A 63 -2.97 14.05 -7.15
N THR A 64 -3.58 14.47 -8.28
CA THR A 64 -3.97 15.88 -8.51
C THR A 64 -4.91 16.38 -7.43
N ALA A 65 -5.95 15.60 -7.11
CA ALA A 65 -6.90 15.94 -6.05
C ALA A 65 -6.19 16.12 -4.69
N SER A 66 -5.28 15.20 -4.37
CA SER A 66 -4.51 15.26 -3.12
C SER A 66 -3.53 16.43 -3.06
N LEU A 67 -2.86 16.75 -4.17
CA LEU A 67 -1.97 17.90 -4.29
C LEU A 67 -2.73 19.21 -4.10
N ILE A 68 -3.88 19.36 -4.78
CA ILE A 68 -4.74 20.55 -4.66
C ILE A 68 -5.25 20.67 -3.22
N GLY A 69 -5.82 19.60 -2.66
CA GLY A 69 -6.36 19.59 -1.30
C GLY A 69 -5.31 19.94 -0.25
N ALA A 70 -4.08 19.41 -0.40
CA ALA A 70 -2.95 19.79 0.43
C ALA A 70 -2.55 21.27 0.25
N ALA A 71 -2.49 21.77 -0.99
CA ALA A 71 -2.05 23.12 -1.30
C ALA A 71 -3.01 24.21 -0.79
N ILE A 72 -4.32 23.93 -0.79
CA ILE A 72 -5.35 24.85 -0.29
C ILE A 72 -5.75 24.57 1.16
N LYS A 73 -5.15 23.55 1.80
CA LYS A 73 -5.53 23.06 3.14
C LYS A 73 -7.03 22.78 3.24
N ALA A 74 -7.54 22.00 2.29
CA ALA A 74 -8.94 21.60 2.25
C ALA A 74 -9.35 20.89 3.55
N GLU A 75 -10.62 20.98 3.90
CA GLU A 75 -11.17 20.26 5.04
C GLU A 75 -11.20 18.75 4.80
N GLU A 76 -11.46 18.33 3.55
CA GLU A 76 -11.49 16.92 3.13
C GLU A 76 -11.19 16.83 1.62
N ILE A 77 -10.52 15.75 1.20
CA ILE A 77 -10.39 15.35 -0.21
C ILE A 77 -11.29 14.16 -0.45
N GLN A 78 -12.21 14.26 -1.40
CA GLN A 78 -13.12 13.15 -1.76
C GLN A 78 -12.70 12.49 -3.06
N ILE A 79 -12.51 11.17 -3.02
CA ILE A 79 -12.24 10.33 -4.19
C ILE A 79 -13.47 9.46 -4.42
N TRP A 80 -14.19 9.77 -5.49
CA TRP A 80 -15.40 9.06 -5.90
C TRP A 80 -15.05 7.96 -6.90
N THR A 81 -15.37 6.72 -6.56
CA THR A 81 -15.04 5.52 -7.33
C THR A 81 -16.28 4.63 -7.50
N ASP A 82 -16.13 3.38 -7.96
CA ASP A 82 -17.19 2.40 -8.20
C ASP A 82 -17.42 1.42 -7.02
N ILE A 83 -16.81 1.71 -5.88
CA ILE A 83 -16.90 0.94 -4.64
C ILE A 83 -17.29 1.83 -3.46
N ASP A 84 -17.93 1.23 -2.46
CA ASP A 84 -18.40 1.83 -1.20
C ASP A 84 -17.34 1.97 -0.11
N GLY A 85 -16.07 1.79 -0.49
CA GLY A 85 -14.91 1.99 0.36
C GLY A 85 -14.01 0.76 0.37
N MET A 86 -13.10 0.72 1.34
CA MET A 86 -12.30 -0.47 1.62
C MET A 86 -13.09 -1.46 2.47
N HIS A 87 -12.98 -2.76 2.17
CA HIS A 87 -13.57 -3.82 2.99
C HIS A 87 -12.52 -4.45 3.90
N ASN A 88 -12.98 -5.03 5.01
CA ASN A 88 -12.11 -5.72 5.96
C ASN A 88 -11.52 -7.04 5.41
N ASN A 89 -12.02 -7.53 4.27
CA ASN A 89 -11.49 -8.67 3.53
C ASN A 89 -11.96 -8.61 2.07
N ASP A 90 -11.44 -9.48 1.19
CA ASP A 90 -11.90 -9.54 -0.21
C ASP A 90 -13.32 -10.17 -0.29
N PRO A 91 -14.36 -9.40 -0.66
CA PRO A 91 -15.74 -9.89 -0.74
C PRO A 91 -15.95 -10.99 -1.79
N ARG A 92 -15.00 -11.19 -2.70
CA ARG A 92 -15.06 -12.26 -3.72
C ARG A 92 -14.60 -13.60 -3.18
N ILE A 93 -13.91 -13.62 -2.03
CA ILE A 93 -13.31 -14.82 -1.43
C ILE A 93 -13.97 -15.17 -0.10
N VAL A 94 -14.22 -14.16 0.73
CA VAL A 94 -14.78 -14.29 2.07
C VAL A 94 -16.19 -13.71 2.08
N GLU A 95 -17.13 -14.44 2.64
CA GLU A 95 -18.52 -13.97 2.77
C GLU A 95 -18.68 -13.01 3.96
N ASN A 96 -19.70 -12.15 3.91
CA ASN A 96 -20.08 -11.21 4.97
C ASN A 96 -18.98 -10.21 5.37
N THR A 97 -18.12 -9.79 4.41
CA THR A 97 -17.17 -8.71 4.66
C THR A 97 -17.90 -7.42 5.02
N GLN A 98 -17.23 -6.59 5.82
CA GLN A 98 -17.76 -5.32 6.29
C GLN A 98 -16.93 -4.17 5.73
N PRO A 99 -17.56 -3.03 5.42
CA PRO A 99 -16.81 -1.83 5.07
C PRO A 99 -15.97 -1.37 6.26
N VAL A 100 -14.78 -0.85 5.96
CA VAL A 100 -13.89 -0.22 6.94
C VAL A 100 -14.13 1.28 6.87
N HIS A 101 -14.73 1.84 7.91
CA HIS A 101 -15.10 3.26 7.90
C HIS A 101 -13.92 4.20 8.11
N GLN A 102 -12.87 3.77 8.83
CA GLN A 102 -11.71 4.61 9.13
C GLN A 102 -10.38 3.84 9.01
N LEU A 103 -9.41 4.43 8.32
CA LEU A 103 -8.05 3.92 8.18
C LEU A 103 -7.03 5.01 8.47
N HIS A 104 -5.94 4.63 9.12
CA HIS A 104 -4.72 5.42 9.12
C HIS A 104 -4.11 5.42 7.71
N PHE A 105 -3.41 6.48 7.30
CA PHE A 105 -2.73 6.51 5.99
C PHE A 105 -1.77 5.34 5.79
N GLU A 106 -1.07 4.89 6.84
CA GLU A 106 -0.19 3.73 6.75
C GLU A 106 -0.99 2.44 6.59
N GLU A 107 -2.10 2.25 7.31
CA GLU A 107 -2.96 1.08 7.14
C GLU A 107 -3.53 0.99 5.71
N ALA A 108 -3.98 2.13 5.17
CA ALA A 108 -4.48 2.20 3.79
C ALA A 108 -3.39 1.89 2.76
N ALA A 109 -2.15 2.35 2.99
CA ALA A 109 -1.01 2.05 2.11
C ALA A 109 -0.68 0.55 2.08
N GLU A 110 -0.70 -0.12 3.23
CA GLU A 110 -0.48 -1.58 3.34
C GLU A 110 -1.57 -2.35 2.57
N LEU A 111 -2.85 -1.99 2.79
CA LEU A 111 -3.97 -2.63 2.09
C LEU A 111 -3.88 -2.42 0.57
N ALA A 112 -3.57 -1.20 0.14
CA ALA A 112 -3.40 -0.87 -1.27
C ALA A 112 -2.28 -1.67 -1.94
N TYR A 113 -1.17 -1.84 -1.23
CA TYR A 113 -0.02 -2.60 -1.72
C TYR A 113 -0.32 -4.09 -1.82
N PHE A 114 -0.98 -4.67 -0.82
CA PHE A 114 -1.19 -6.12 -0.71
C PHE A 114 -2.52 -6.64 -1.23
N GLY A 115 -3.35 -5.85 -1.93
CA GLY A 115 -4.47 -6.42 -2.70
C GLY A 115 -5.68 -5.52 -2.91
N ALA A 116 -5.88 -4.49 -2.08
CA ALA A 116 -6.98 -3.54 -2.21
C ALA A 116 -6.61 -2.43 -3.21
N LYS A 117 -6.51 -2.77 -4.51
CA LYS A 117 -6.05 -1.90 -5.62
C LYS A 117 -7.02 -0.74 -5.94
N ILE A 118 -7.34 0.06 -4.95
CA ILE A 118 -8.33 1.14 -5.00
C ILE A 118 -7.62 2.49 -5.12
N LEU A 119 -6.53 2.66 -4.37
CA LEU A 119 -5.82 3.93 -4.27
C LEU A 119 -4.32 3.66 -4.24
N HIS A 120 -3.56 4.32 -5.11
CA HIS A 120 -2.11 4.14 -5.10
C HIS A 120 -1.52 4.84 -3.86
N PRO A 121 -0.61 4.21 -3.09
CA PRO A 121 -0.09 4.79 -1.85
C PRO A 121 0.54 6.19 -2.00
N THR A 122 1.19 6.46 -3.13
CA THR A 122 1.79 7.77 -3.41
C THR A 122 0.76 8.87 -3.62
N CYS A 123 -0.46 8.53 -4.05
CA CYS A 123 -1.50 9.52 -4.33
C CYS A 123 -1.94 10.25 -3.05
N VAL A 124 -1.99 9.56 -1.91
CA VAL A 124 -2.44 10.15 -0.64
C VAL A 124 -1.33 10.81 0.17
N GLN A 125 -0.08 10.68 -0.26
CA GLN A 125 1.06 11.18 0.49
C GLN A 125 1.05 12.71 0.71
N PRO A 126 0.64 13.55 -0.26
CA PRO A 126 0.48 14.99 -0.02
C PRO A 126 -0.57 15.29 1.06
N ALA A 127 -1.70 14.57 1.01
CA ALA A 127 -2.78 14.71 1.99
C ALA A 127 -2.31 14.30 3.40
N LYS A 128 -1.58 13.18 3.50
CA LYS A 128 -0.93 12.72 4.74
C LYS A 128 -0.06 13.81 5.37
N PHE A 129 0.86 14.39 4.59
CA PHE A 129 1.80 15.39 5.10
C PHE A 129 1.12 16.72 5.45
N ALA A 130 0.07 17.10 4.72
CA ALA A 130 -0.73 18.29 5.02
C ALA A 130 -1.74 18.08 6.16
N GLY A 131 -1.95 16.83 6.60
CA GLY A 131 -2.96 16.49 7.60
C GLY A 131 -4.40 16.61 7.08
N VAL A 132 -4.60 16.55 5.76
CA VAL A 132 -5.91 16.63 5.12
C VAL A 132 -6.48 15.22 4.99
N PRO A 133 -7.67 14.91 5.54
CA PRO A 133 -8.28 13.59 5.41
C PRO A 133 -8.72 13.33 3.96
N VAL A 134 -8.64 12.06 3.54
CA VAL A 134 -9.10 11.59 2.24
C VAL A 134 -10.27 10.64 2.44
N ARG A 135 -11.41 10.87 1.80
CA ARG A 135 -12.58 9.98 1.85
C ARG A 135 -12.79 9.25 0.53
N LEU A 136 -12.87 7.93 0.60
CA LEU A 136 -13.26 7.07 -0.52
C LEU A 136 -14.78 6.91 -0.52
N LEU A 137 -15.43 7.22 -1.64
CA LEU A 137 -16.90 7.23 -1.80
C LEU A 137 -17.35 6.47 -3.05
N ASN A 138 -18.59 5.96 -3.03
CA ASN A 138 -19.20 5.27 -4.17
C ASN A 138 -20.05 6.21 -5.01
N THR A 139 -19.71 6.33 -6.29
CA THR A 139 -20.51 7.10 -7.26
C THR A 139 -21.89 6.48 -7.49
N MET A 140 -22.01 5.15 -7.35
CA MET A 140 -23.25 4.40 -7.54
C MET A 140 -24.12 4.33 -6.28
N ASP A 141 -23.55 4.60 -5.11
CA ASP A 141 -24.28 4.73 -3.84
C ASP A 141 -23.79 5.95 -3.05
N PRO A 142 -24.26 7.17 -3.40
CA PRO A 142 -23.77 8.40 -2.77
C PRO A 142 -24.16 8.58 -1.30
N GLN A 143 -25.00 7.69 -0.74
CA GLN A 143 -25.38 7.72 0.67
C GLN A 143 -24.52 6.79 1.53
N ALA A 144 -23.69 5.94 0.91
CA ALA A 144 -22.72 5.14 1.64
C ALA A 144 -21.72 6.03 2.38
N GLU A 145 -21.39 5.67 3.62
CA GLU A 145 -20.48 6.44 4.48
C GLU A 145 -19.06 6.53 3.91
N GLY A 146 -18.66 5.49 3.16
CA GLY A 146 -17.33 5.35 2.59
C GLY A 146 -16.27 4.97 3.63
N THR A 147 -15.01 5.19 3.23
CA THR A 147 -13.84 5.03 4.10
C THR A 147 -13.10 6.35 4.21
N ILE A 148 -12.98 6.90 5.42
CA ILE A 148 -12.09 8.03 5.69
C ILE A 148 -10.68 7.53 6.00
N ILE A 149 -9.68 8.16 5.38
CA ILE A 149 -8.25 7.89 5.54
C ILE A 149 -7.61 9.15 6.11
N ASN A 150 -7.04 9.07 7.32
CA ASN A 150 -6.45 10.22 8.00
C ASN A 150 -5.22 9.83 8.86
N ASN A 151 -4.68 10.77 9.63
CA ASN A 151 -3.55 10.52 10.56
C ASN A 151 -4.01 10.03 11.94
N GLU A 152 -5.28 9.64 12.09
CA GLU A 152 -5.81 9.07 13.33
C GLU A 152 -5.76 7.55 13.25
N SER A 153 -5.43 6.89 14.37
CA SER A 153 -5.43 5.43 14.47
C SER A 153 -6.48 4.99 15.48
N GLU A 154 -7.29 3.99 15.14
CA GLU A 154 -8.13 3.30 16.11
C GLU A 154 -7.26 2.35 16.92
N GLU A 155 -7.20 2.54 18.23
CA GLU A 155 -6.34 1.73 19.08
C GLU A 155 -6.94 0.34 19.33
N GLY A 156 -6.07 -0.67 19.39
CA GLY A 156 -6.45 -2.01 19.85
C GLY A 156 -7.40 -2.74 18.92
N LYS A 157 -7.27 -2.56 17.60
CA LYS A 157 -8.17 -3.15 16.61
C LYS A 157 -7.43 -3.58 15.36
N ILE A 158 -7.75 -4.79 14.88
CA ILE A 158 -7.43 -5.22 13.52
C ILE A 158 -8.54 -4.76 12.60
N LYS A 159 -8.17 -4.15 11.48
CA LYS A 159 -9.13 -3.49 10.58
C LYS A 159 -9.43 -4.29 9.33
N ALA A 160 -8.42 -4.92 8.75
CA ALA A 160 -8.58 -5.58 7.47
C ALA A 160 -7.53 -6.67 7.22
N VAL A 161 -7.83 -7.54 6.26
CA VAL A 161 -6.93 -8.55 5.72
C VAL A 161 -6.93 -8.40 4.20
N ALA A 162 -5.74 -8.39 3.60
CA ALA A 162 -5.54 -8.35 2.15
C ALA A 162 -4.65 -9.51 1.71
N ALA A 163 -4.75 -9.89 0.42
CA ALA A 163 -3.90 -10.90 -0.17
C ALA A 163 -3.36 -10.50 -1.55
N LYS A 164 -2.07 -10.74 -1.76
CA LYS A 164 -1.36 -10.51 -3.02
C LYS A 164 -0.95 -11.85 -3.62
N ASP A 165 -1.46 -12.11 -4.82
CA ASP A 165 -1.22 -13.33 -5.58
C ASP A 165 0.07 -13.25 -6.42
N ASN A 166 0.43 -14.36 -7.08
CA ASN A 166 1.56 -14.47 -8.01
C ASN A 166 2.92 -14.16 -7.37
N ILE A 167 3.14 -14.65 -6.15
CA ILE A 167 4.39 -14.44 -5.43
C ILE A 167 5.32 -15.63 -5.67
N THR A 168 6.59 -15.32 -5.92
CA THR A 168 7.69 -16.28 -5.93
C THR A 168 8.61 -16.00 -4.75
N VAL A 169 8.91 -17.04 -3.97
CA VAL A 169 9.88 -16.96 -2.87
C VAL A 169 11.24 -17.45 -3.37
N VAL A 170 12.26 -16.64 -3.15
CA VAL A 170 13.66 -16.96 -3.41
C VAL A 170 14.39 -17.04 -2.08
N LYS A 171 14.92 -18.21 -1.75
CA LYS A 171 15.70 -18.46 -0.54
C LYS A 171 17.15 -18.70 -0.91
N ILE A 172 18.06 -17.97 -0.29
CA ILE A 172 19.50 -18.22 -0.35
C ILE A 172 20.02 -18.63 1.02
N VAL A 173 20.78 -19.72 1.06
CA VAL A 173 21.49 -20.19 2.26
C VAL A 173 22.99 -20.14 2.00
N SER A 174 23.72 -19.42 2.85
CA SER A 174 25.16 -19.28 2.75
C SER A 174 25.81 -19.06 4.10
N SER A 175 26.80 -19.91 4.44
CA SER A 175 27.66 -19.68 5.61
C SER A 175 28.49 -18.41 5.50
N ARG A 176 28.65 -17.86 4.29
CA ARG A 176 29.34 -16.59 4.03
C ARG A 176 28.55 -15.37 4.50
N MET A 177 27.30 -15.52 4.91
CA MET A 177 26.49 -14.45 5.49
C MET A 177 26.89 -14.16 6.94
N LEU A 178 27.37 -15.18 7.67
CA LEU A 178 27.68 -15.07 9.09
C LEU A 178 28.81 -14.05 9.32
N LEU A 179 28.53 -13.01 10.12
CA LEU A 179 29.47 -11.91 10.46
C LEU A 179 30.04 -11.14 9.24
N ALA A 180 29.48 -11.34 8.05
CA ALA A 180 29.96 -10.70 6.84
C ALA A 180 29.30 -9.34 6.63
N THR A 181 30.11 -8.30 6.52
CA THR A 181 29.63 -6.96 6.13
C THR A 181 29.39 -6.92 4.61
N GLY A 182 28.17 -6.55 4.20
CA GLY A 182 27.82 -6.33 2.80
C GLY A 182 27.29 -7.56 2.02
N PHE A 183 27.06 -8.71 2.65
CA PHE A 183 26.39 -9.85 1.99
C PHE A 183 24.99 -9.45 1.49
N LEU A 184 24.18 -8.85 2.36
CA LEU A 184 22.82 -8.39 2.02
C LEU A 184 22.84 -7.37 0.87
N ARG A 185 23.77 -6.42 0.89
CA ARG A 185 23.95 -5.45 -0.19
C ARG A 185 24.19 -6.13 -1.53
N LYS A 186 25.13 -7.08 -1.60
CA LYS A 186 25.43 -7.83 -2.84
C LYS A 186 24.21 -8.60 -3.35
N VAL A 187 23.41 -9.16 -2.45
CA VAL A 187 22.18 -9.85 -2.83
C VAL A 187 21.18 -8.85 -3.43
N PHE A 188 20.91 -7.73 -2.77
CA PHE A 188 19.95 -6.74 -3.26
C PHE A 188 20.42 -6.04 -4.56
N GLU A 189 21.72 -5.80 -4.73
CA GLU A 189 22.30 -5.28 -5.98
C GLU A 189 21.97 -6.19 -7.19
N ILE A 190 21.86 -7.50 -7.00
CA ILE A 190 21.47 -8.43 -8.09
C ILE A 190 20.02 -8.16 -8.51
N PHE A 191 19.09 -8.03 -7.57
CA PHE A 191 17.69 -7.75 -7.91
C PHE A 191 17.52 -6.37 -8.56
N GLU A 192 18.27 -5.37 -8.10
CA GLU A 192 18.30 -4.03 -8.68
C GLU A 192 18.78 -4.04 -10.14
N GLN A 193 19.84 -4.78 -10.46
CA GLN A 193 20.36 -4.92 -11.84
C GLN A 193 19.31 -5.45 -12.83
N PHE A 194 18.39 -6.29 -12.36
CA PHE A 194 17.29 -6.84 -13.16
C PHE A 194 15.97 -6.08 -12.97
N HIS A 195 15.99 -4.90 -12.32
CA HIS A 195 14.81 -4.09 -12.03
C HIS A 195 13.67 -4.90 -11.40
N THR A 196 14.00 -5.85 -10.52
CA THR A 196 13.03 -6.73 -9.85
C THR A 196 12.82 -6.25 -8.42
N SER A 197 11.62 -5.79 -8.10
CA SER A 197 11.25 -5.35 -6.74
C SER A 197 11.14 -6.54 -5.79
N ILE A 198 11.45 -6.32 -4.52
CA ILE A 198 11.31 -7.29 -3.44
C ILE A 198 10.21 -6.81 -2.49
N ASP A 199 9.23 -7.67 -2.18
CA ASP A 199 8.10 -7.33 -1.31
C ASP A 199 8.43 -7.54 0.18
N VAL A 200 8.75 -8.79 0.53
CA VAL A 200 8.94 -9.24 1.90
C VAL A 200 10.30 -9.91 2.02
N VAL A 201 11.00 -9.62 3.12
CA VAL A 201 12.31 -10.17 3.44
C VAL A 201 12.29 -10.79 4.84
N THR A 202 12.87 -11.98 4.98
CA THR A 202 13.11 -12.63 6.29
C THR A 202 14.52 -13.20 6.34
N THR A 203 15.22 -12.97 7.44
CA THR A 203 16.60 -13.42 7.66
C THR A 203 16.68 -14.48 8.75
N SER A 204 17.60 -15.43 8.59
CA SER A 204 18.22 -16.18 9.67
C SER A 204 19.71 -15.85 9.74
N GLU A 205 20.46 -16.53 10.59
CA GLU A 205 21.90 -16.32 10.78
C GLU A 205 22.71 -16.59 9.50
N VAL A 206 22.22 -17.51 8.65
CA VAL A 206 22.90 -17.97 7.43
C VAL A 206 21.97 -18.03 6.21
N GLY A 207 20.75 -17.51 6.35
CA GLY A 207 19.70 -17.62 5.32
C GLY A 207 18.98 -16.30 5.10
N LEU A 208 18.60 -16.06 3.85
CA LEU A 208 17.80 -14.91 3.44
C LEU A 208 16.69 -15.42 2.52
N SER A 209 15.44 -15.17 2.89
CA SER A 209 14.27 -15.46 2.07
C SER A 209 13.64 -14.15 1.64
N MET A 210 13.35 -14.04 0.35
CA MET A 210 12.80 -12.84 -0.28
C MET A 210 11.62 -13.23 -1.14
N SER A 211 10.63 -12.37 -1.26
CA SER A 211 9.51 -12.54 -2.19
C SER A 211 9.57 -11.51 -3.32
N ILE A 212 9.21 -11.97 -4.52
CA ILE A 212 9.07 -11.14 -5.71
C ILE A 212 7.72 -11.41 -6.36
N ASP A 213 7.17 -10.41 -7.04
CA ASP A 213 5.92 -10.48 -7.79
C ASP A 213 6.12 -10.47 -9.32
N ASN A 214 7.37 -10.37 -9.77
CA ASN A 214 7.75 -10.41 -11.18
C ASN A 214 8.86 -11.45 -11.39
N ASP A 215 8.56 -12.52 -12.13
CA ASP A 215 9.49 -13.62 -12.38
C ASP A 215 10.19 -13.55 -13.75
N ALA A 216 10.07 -12.45 -14.49
CA ALA A 216 10.63 -12.30 -15.84
C ALA A 216 12.14 -12.57 -15.93
N TYR A 217 12.91 -12.16 -14.92
CA TYR A 217 14.36 -12.35 -14.85
C TYR A 217 14.80 -13.35 -13.77
N LEU A 218 13.87 -14.16 -13.26
CA LEU A 218 14.12 -15.10 -12.16
C LEU A 218 15.29 -16.05 -12.45
N ALA A 219 15.38 -16.58 -13.67
CA ALA A 219 16.46 -17.50 -14.04
C ALA A 219 17.85 -16.83 -13.96
N ASN A 220 17.95 -15.57 -14.38
CA ASN A 220 19.18 -14.78 -14.32
C ASN A 220 19.56 -14.44 -12.88
N ILE A 221 18.58 -13.99 -12.08
CA ILE A 221 18.76 -13.70 -10.65
C ILE A 221 19.26 -14.94 -9.91
N VAL A 222 18.64 -16.10 -10.14
CA VAL A 222 19.05 -17.37 -9.51
C VAL A 222 20.47 -17.77 -9.91
N ALA A 223 20.86 -17.58 -11.18
CA ALA A 223 22.22 -17.89 -11.64
C ALA A 223 23.28 -17.03 -10.94
N GLU A 224 23.00 -15.74 -10.72
CA GLU A 224 23.88 -14.84 -9.97
C GLU A 224 23.93 -15.18 -8.48
N LEU A 225 22.77 -15.43 -7.86
CA LEU A 225 22.68 -15.80 -6.44
C LEU A 225 23.41 -17.11 -6.11
N LYS A 226 23.41 -18.08 -7.04
CA LYS A 226 24.14 -19.36 -6.89
C LYS A 226 25.65 -19.19 -6.72
N LYS A 227 26.22 -18.05 -7.10
CA LYS A 227 27.65 -17.72 -6.84
C LYS A 227 27.92 -17.47 -5.35
N TYR A 228 26.89 -17.15 -4.59
CA TYR A 228 26.98 -16.76 -3.17
C TYR A 228 26.48 -17.84 -2.21
N GLY A 229 25.63 -18.78 -2.63
CA GLY A 229 25.09 -19.83 -1.78
C GLY A 229 24.18 -20.83 -2.51
N MET A 230 23.57 -21.73 -1.75
CA MET A 230 22.50 -22.60 -2.25
C MET A 230 21.23 -21.77 -2.40
N VAL A 231 20.55 -21.91 -3.54
CA VAL A 231 19.34 -21.13 -3.86
C VAL A 231 18.19 -22.09 -4.12
N ASP A 232 17.11 -21.90 -3.36
CA ASP A 232 15.83 -22.60 -3.53
C ASP A 232 14.79 -21.58 -3.99
N VAL A 233 13.89 -22.02 -4.88
CA VAL A 233 12.83 -21.17 -5.44
C VAL A 233 11.50 -21.89 -5.31
N GLU A 234 10.52 -21.21 -4.75
CA GLU A 234 9.16 -21.69 -4.55
C GLU A 234 8.19 -20.74 -5.26
N LYS A 235 7.44 -21.27 -6.25
CA LYS A 235 6.40 -20.54 -6.99
C LYS A 235 5.02 -20.81 -6.38
N ASP A 236 3.99 -20.17 -6.94
CA ASP A 236 2.58 -20.37 -6.57
C ASP A 236 2.33 -20.04 -5.09
N MET A 237 2.94 -18.93 -4.64
CA MET A 237 2.78 -18.40 -3.30
C MET A 237 1.87 -17.16 -3.34
N CYS A 238 1.29 -16.83 -2.20
CA CYS A 238 0.63 -15.56 -1.98
C CYS A 238 1.06 -14.93 -0.65
N ILE A 239 1.05 -13.61 -0.59
CA ILE A 239 1.22 -12.85 0.65
C ILE A 239 -0.17 -12.60 1.21
N VAL A 240 -0.38 -12.92 2.48
CA VAL A 240 -1.56 -12.55 3.27
C VAL A 240 -1.11 -11.51 4.30
N CYS A 241 -1.64 -10.29 4.20
CA CYS A 241 -1.32 -9.18 5.08
C CYS A 241 -2.51 -8.87 5.98
N VAL A 242 -2.27 -8.82 7.28
CA VAL A 242 -3.25 -8.39 8.28
C VAL A 242 -2.88 -6.98 8.73
N VAL A 243 -3.84 -6.07 8.65
CA VAL A 243 -3.66 -4.64 8.87
C VAL A 243 -4.49 -4.15 10.05
N GLY A 244 -3.87 -3.34 10.92
CA GLY A 244 -4.50 -2.70 12.06
C GLY A 244 -3.48 -2.25 13.09
N ASP A 245 -3.88 -2.06 14.34
CA ASP A 245 -3.00 -1.56 15.38
C ASP A 245 -2.16 -2.67 16.04
N LEU A 246 -0.96 -2.88 15.52
CA LEU A 246 0.02 -3.87 15.97
C LEU A 246 1.17 -3.24 16.77
N ARG A 247 0.95 -2.08 17.38
CA ARG A 247 1.93 -1.48 18.30
C ARG A 247 2.22 -2.43 19.47
N PRO A 248 3.45 -2.48 20.01
CA PRO A 248 3.82 -3.38 21.10
C PRO A 248 2.97 -3.29 22.39
N CYS A 249 2.24 -2.19 22.59
CA CYS A 249 1.29 -2.05 23.69
C CYS A 249 0.06 -2.98 23.55
N ASN A 250 -0.31 -3.36 22.33
CA ASN A 250 -1.43 -4.24 22.04
C ASN A 250 -0.99 -5.71 21.98
N LYS A 251 -1.01 -6.34 23.14
CA LYS A 251 -0.53 -7.72 23.29
C LYS A 251 -1.55 -8.72 22.75
N GLY A 252 -1.07 -9.72 22.02
CA GLY A 252 -1.85 -10.92 21.70
C GLY A 252 -2.52 -10.90 20.33
N PHE A 253 -2.47 -9.80 19.57
CA PHE A 253 -2.94 -9.80 18.19
C PHE A 253 -2.09 -10.71 17.31
N GLU A 254 -0.77 -10.62 17.42
CA GLU A 254 0.19 -11.48 16.73
C GLU A 254 -0.07 -12.97 17.03
N SER A 255 -0.39 -13.28 18.29
CA SER A 255 -0.73 -14.64 18.74
C SER A 255 -2.09 -15.08 18.18
N ALA A 256 -3.12 -14.24 18.25
CA ALA A 256 -4.45 -14.54 17.72
C ALA A 256 -4.42 -14.77 16.20
N ILE A 257 -3.67 -13.95 15.47
CA ILE A 257 -3.48 -14.05 14.01
C ILE A 257 -2.74 -15.35 13.67
N THR A 258 -1.63 -15.63 14.35
CA THR A 258 -0.87 -16.87 14.12
C THR A 258 -1.70 -18.11 14.47
N GLN A 259 -2.49 -18.05 15.55
CA GLN A 259 -3.39 -19.12 15.96
C GLN A 259 -4.53 -19.36 14.96
N ALA A 260 -5.00 -18.31 14.28
CA ALA A 260 -5.99 -18.44 13.20
C ALA A 260 -5.42 -19.27 12.03
N LEU A 261 -4.12 -19.13 11.77
CA LEU A 261 -3.41 -19.84 10.70
C LEU A 261 -2.83 -21.20 11.13
N LYS A 262 -3.19 -21.73 12.31
CA LYS A 262 -2.63 -22.99 12.85
C LYS A 262 -2.73 -24.19 11.89
N ASP A 263 -3.75 -24.23 11.05
CA ASP A 263 -4.03 -25.32 10.10
C ASP A 263 -3.60 -24.98 8.67
N VAL A 264 -2.87 -23.87 8.48
CA VAL A 264 -2.35 -23.41 7.19
C VAL A 264 -0.82 -23.51 7.21
N PRO A 265 -0.19 -24.17 6.22
CA PRO A 265 1.27 -24.19 6.12
C PRO A 265 1.84 -22.78 5.85
N VAL A 266 2.36 -22.15 6.90
CA VAL A 266 3.01 -20.83 6.80
C VAL A 266 4.47 -21.00 6.39
N ARG A 267 4.86 -20.36 5.28
CA ARG A 267 6.23 -20.42 4.74
C ARG A 267 7.15 -19.34 5.28
N MET A 268 6.64 -18.11 5.42
CA MET A 268 7.35 -16.95 5.97
C MET A 268 6.41 -16.11 6.81
N ILE A 269 6.96 -15.43 7.82
CA ILE A 269 6.28 -14.42 8.63
C ILE A 269 7.17 -13.17 8.61
N SER A 270 6.55 -12.02 8.33
CA SER A 270 7.18 -10.70 8.43
C SER A 270 6.39 -9.84 9.40
N TYR A 271 7.06 -9.42 10.46
CA TYR A 271 6.50 -8.64 11.54
C TYR A 271 7.57 -7.73 12.15
N GLY A 272 7.19 -6.52 12.56
CA GLY A 272 8.09 -5.53 13.17
C GLY A 272 8.70 -4.52 12.20
N GLY A 273 8.44 -4.62 10.89
CA GLY A 273 8.80 -3.59 9.91
C GLY A 273 7.86 -2.37 9.94
N SER A 274 6.63 -2.56 10.44
CA SER A 274 5.60 -1.55 10.59
C SER A 274 4.81 -1.84 11.87
N ASN A 275 4.24 -0.81 12.50
CA ASN A 275 3.27 -0.96 13.58
C ASN A 275 1.85 -1.24 13.07
N HIS A 276 1.67 -1.29 11.74
CA HIS A 276 0.36 -1.38 11.11
C HIS A 276 0.12 -2.69 10.36
N ASN A 277 1.13 -3.54 10.22
CA ASN A 277 1.03 -4.78 9.44
C ASN A 277 1.73 -5.99 10.07
N ILE A 278 1.18 -7.16 9.79
CA ILE A 278 1.86 -8.45 9.87
C ILE A 278 1.55 -9.22 8.59
N SER A 279 2.59 -9.75 7.94
CA SER A 279 2.47 -10.44 6.66
C SER A 279 2.90 -11.90 6.76
N PHE A 280 2.16 -12.77 6.10
CA PHE A 280 2.43 -14.20 5.99
C PHE A 280 2.59 -14.56 4.53
N ILE A 281 3.51 -15.47 4.22
CA ILE A 281 3.59 -16.08 2.89
C ILE A 281 3.13 -17.53 3.01
N ILE A 282 2.18 -17.91 2.18
CA ILE A 282 1.56 -19.24 2.14
C ILE A 282 1.44 -19.71 0.68
N HIS A 283 1.16 -20.98 0.47
CA HIS A 283 0.82 -21.47 -0.87
C HIS A 283 -0.52 -20.87 -1.34
N GLU A 284 -0.61 -20.52 -2.61
CA GLU A 284 -1.83 -19.92 -3.18
C GLU A 284 -3.05 -20.84 -3.03
N ALA A 285 -2.85 -22.16 -3.06
CA ALA A 285 -3.88 -23.16 -2.82
C ALA A 285 -4.56 -23.01 -1.43
N ASP A 286 -3.84 -22.50 -0.43
CA ASP A 286 -4.35 -22.30 0.93
C ASP A 286 -4.97 -20.91 1.14
N LYS A 287 -4.92 -20.02 0.15
CA LYS A 287 -5.37 -18.61 0.25
C LYS A 287 -6.79 -18.48 0.82
N LYS A 288 -7.74 -19.19 0.22
CA LYS A 288 -9.15 -19.13 0.65
C LYS A 288 -9.31 -19.59 2.10
N LYS A 289 -8.64 -20.68 2.47
CA LYS A 289 -8.66 -21.23 3.84
C LYS A 289 -8.08 -20.23 4.83
N ALA A 290 -6.95 -19.61 4.50
CA ALA A 290 -6.29 -18.62 5.34
C ALA A 290 -7.15 -17.37 5.55
N LEU A 291 -7.68 -16.79 4.47
CA LEU A 291 -8.52 -15.58 4.55
C LEU A 291 -9.80 -15.83 5.36
N GLN A 292 -10.44 -17.00 5.18
CA GLN A 292 -11.61 -17.37 5.97
C GLN A 292 -11.27 -17.58 7.45
N ALA A 293 -10.20 -18.32 7.75
CA ALA A 293 -9.79 -18.58 9.13
C ALA A 293 -9.42 -17.28 9.88
N LEU A 294 -8.73 -16.35 9.20
CA LEU A 294 -8.45 -15.02 9.73
C LEU A 294 -9.74 -14.23 9.97
N SER A 295 -10.66 -14.24 9.01
CA SER A 295 -11.95 -13.55 9.15
C SER A 295 -12.76 -14.08 10.34
N ASP A 296 -12.87 -15.40 10.45
CA ASP A 296 -13.63 -16.07 11.50
C ASP A 296 -13.07 -15.79 12.89
N ARG A 297 -11.74 -15.77 13.01
CA ARG A 297 -11.08 -15.59 14.30
C ARG A 297 -11.00 -14.13 14.74
N ILE A 298 -10.81 -13.20 13.80
CA ILE A 298 -10.53 -11.80 14.08
C ILE A 298 -11.81 -10.96 14.07
N PHE A 299 -12.67 -11.17 13.07
CA PHE A 299 -13.85 -10.32 12.86
C PHE A 299 -15.14 -10.97 13.36
N ASN A 300 -15.28 -12.29 13.24
CA ASN A 300 -16.54 -13.00 13.57
C ASN A 300 -16.52 -13.71 14.92
N ALA A 301 -15.37 -13.79 15.59
CA ALA A 301 -15.29 -14.45 16.89
C ALA A 301 -16.14 -13.68 17.92
N PRO A 302 -16.97 -14.37 18.73
CA PRO A 302 -17.70 -13.71 19.80
C PRO A 302 -16.69 -13.03 20.71
N LYS A 303 -16.83 -11.71 20.90
CA LYS A 303 -16.03 -10.95 21.86
C LYS A 303 -16.16 -11.68 23.20
N GLN A 304 -15.06 -12.21 23.73
CA GLN A 304 -15.05 -12.76 25.07
C GLN A 304 -15.48 -11.62 26.02
N ALA A 305 -16.61 -11.85 26.68
CA ALA A 305 -17.22 -10.94 27.65
C ALA A 305 -16.34 -10.77 28.89
#